data_AF-A0A0Q7FH22-F1
#
_entry.id   AF-A0A0Q7FH22-F1
#
_cell.length_a   1.000
_cell.length_b   1.000
_cell.length_c   1.000
_cell.angle_alpha   90.00
_cell.angle_beta   90.00
_cell.angle_gamma   90.00
#
_symmetry.space_group_name_H-M   'P 1'
#
loop_
_entity.id
_entity.type
_entity.pdbx_description
1 polymer ?
#
loop_
_entity_poly.entity_id
_entity_poly.type
_entity_poly.pdbx_seq_one_letter_code
_entity_poly.pdbx_strand_id
1 'polypeptide(L)'
;MIDALAKFSSAFFLSSWLLSQVFRVAKQHRTDDHFTTIQTNLASLLEQIESRTNHLLSNITGGDSYCFLMFLELNRLRKHSDELGKATLLLQRLGQYPISELSIWIVDRDLELPEGAGVGDIAKRGKHIEIGGFARRRKVLTQSLTFDASSNEKCFDIYLSAMNGTIHQKIWVQRIEGQWLVASRVEKDGIVLLDSVDSSFPRTDDGDVAWW
;
A
#
# COMPACT_ATOMS: atom_id res chain seq x y z
N MET A 1 48.08 52.80 -57.45
CA MET A 1 47.64 51.42 -57.80
C MET A 1 48.08 50.42 -56.72
N ILE A 2 49.34 50.44 -56.29
CA ILE A 2 49.88 49.56 -55.24
C ILE A 2 49.15 49.74 -53.89
N ASP A 3 48.87 50.98 -53.47
CA ASP A 3 48.17 51.24 -52.19
C ASP A 3 46.72 50.72 -52.15
N ALA A 4 46.02 50.75 -53.28
CA ALA A 4 44.65 50.21 -53.38
C ALA A 4 44.65 48.69 -53.25
N LEU A 5 45.67 48.02 -53.81
CA LEU A 5 45.85 46.58 -53.72
C LEU A 5 46.21 46.14 -52.29
N ALA A 6 47.05 46.90 -51.59
CA ALA A 6 47.40 46.67 -50.19
C ALA A 6 46.19 46.86 -49.24
N LYS A 7 45.37 47.90 -49.48
CA LYS A 7 44.13 48.13 -48.74
C LYS A 7 43.06 47.06 -49.01
N PHE A 8 42.96 46.58 -50.26
CA PHE A 8 42.04 45.50 -50.61
C PHE A 8 42.44 44.16 -50.00
N SER A 9 43.72 43.78 -50.09
CA SER A 9 44.22 42.51 -49.53
C SER A 9 44.09 42.44 -48.01
N SER A 10 44.39 43.53 -47.30
CA SER A 10 44.18 43.62 -45.84
C SER A 10 42.70 43.56 -45.46
N ALA A 11 41.81 44.26 -46.17
CA ALA A 11 40.36 44.19 -45.93
C ALA A 11 39.77 42.80 -46.23
N PHE A 12 40.22 42.14 -47.31
CA PHE A 12 39.82 40.77 -47.65
C PHE A 12 40.30 39.76 -46.61
N PHE A 13 41.54 39.91 -46.13
CA PHE A 13 42.06 39.05 -45.08
C PHE A 13 41.28 39.22 -43.77
N LEU A 14 41.00 40.46 -43.38
CA LEU A 14 40.20 40.75 -42.18
C LEU A 14 38.77 40.20 -42.29
N SER A 15 38.11 40.36 -43.44
CA SER A 15 36.76 39.83 -43.64
C SER A 15 36.72 38.29 -43.66
N SER A 16 37.69 37.65 -44.32
CA SER A 16 37.84 36.19 -44.31
C SER A 16 38.15 35.63 -42.92
N TRP A 17 39.01 36.32 -42.16
CA TRP A 17 39.31 35.95 -40.79
C TRP A 17 38.08 36.08 -39.89
N LEU A 18 37.38 37.22 -39.93
CA LEU A 18 36.14 37.43 -39.16
C LEU A 18 35.08 36.38 -39.49
N LEU A 19 34.87 36.09 -40.78
CA LEU A 19 33.92 35.06 -41.21
C LEU A 19 34.31 33.68 -40.67
N SER A 20 35.61 33.35 -40.68
CA SER A 20 36.13 32.11 -40.09
C SER A 20 35.93 32.04 -38.57
N GLN A 21 36.09 33.16 -37.85
CA GLN A 21 35.81 33.23 -36.41
C GLN A 21 34.32 33.00 -36.11
N VAL A 22 33.42 33.63 -36.89
CA VAL A 22 31.97 33.47 -36.75
C VAL A 22 31.55 32.01 -36.97
N PHE A 23 32.03 31.37 -38.02
CA PHE A 23 31.73 29.95 -38.26
C PHE A 23 32.27 29.03 -37.16
N ARG A 24 33.44 29.36 -36.60
CA ARG A 24 34.02 28.57 -35.49
C ARG A 24 33.15 28.66 -34.23
N VAL A 25 32.74 29.87 -33.85
CA VAL A 25 31.88 30.09 -32.67
C VAL A 25 30.51 29.47 -32.87
N ALA A 26 29.90 29.61 -34.06
CA ALA A 26 28.62 28.97 -34.39
C ALA A 26 28.70 27.44 -34.33
N LYS A 27 29.82 26.84 -34.77
CA LYS A 27 30.04 25.39 -34.66
C LYS A 27 30.19 24.95 -33.20
N GLN A 28 30.91 25.72 -32.37
CA GLN A 28 31.05 25.44 -30.93
C GLN A 28 29.70 25.47 -30.23
N HIS A 29 28.91 26.54 -30.42
CA HIS A 29 27.55 26.62 -29.88
C HIS A 29 26.67 25.44 -30.31
N ARG A 30 26.69 25.06 -31.60
CA ARG A 30 25.91 23.92 -32.07
C ARG A 30 26.33 22.60 -31.40
N THR A 31 27.62 22.41 -31.18
CA THR A 31 28.14 21.24 -30.46
C THR A 31 27.71 21.27 -28.99
N ASP A 32 27.76 22.42 -28.33
CA ASP A 32 27.31 22.60 -26.94
C ASP A 32 25.80 22.39 -26.78
N ASP A 33 25.00 22.87 -27.74
CA ASP A 33 23.55 22.65 -27.79
C ASP A 33 23.23 21.15 -27.93
N HIS A 34 23.98 20.44 -28.78
CA HIS A 34 23.85 18.99 -28.92
C HIS A 34 24.24 18.26 -27.63
N PHE A 35 25.33 18.67 -26.96
CA PHE A 35 25.72 18.07 -25.68
C PHE A 35 24.69 18.33 -24.58
N THR A 36 24.15 19.54 -24.51
CA THR A 36 23.10 19.90 -23.55
C THR A 36 21.83 19.08 -23.79
N THR A 37 21.45 18.89 -25.06
CA THR A 37 20.31 18.04 -25.44
C THR A 37 20.56 16.58 -25.05
N ILE A 38 21.76 16.05 -25.29
CA ILE A 38 22.13 14.68 -24.90
C ILE A 38 22.08 14.53 -23.38
N GLN A 39 22.64 15.48 -22.63
CA GLN A 39 22.62 15.45 -21.16
C GLN A 39 21.19 15.47 -20.62
N THR A 40 20.33 16.32 -21.19
CA THR A 40 18.91 16.41 -20.81
C THR A 40 18.17 15.10 -21.10
N ASN A 41 18.40 14.51 -22.28
CA ASN A 41 17.80 13.23 -22.63
C ASN A 41 18.31 12.09 -21.73
N LEU A 42 19.59 12.06 -21.40
CA LEU A 42 20.17 11.07 -20.48
C LEU A 42 19.58 11.20 -19.08
N ALA A 43 19.45 12.42 -18.56
CA ALA A 43 18.80 12.67 -17.28
C ALA A 43 17.35 12.16 -17.28
N SER A 44 16.57 12.51 -18.30
CA SER A 44 15.18 12.03 -18.41
C SER A 44 15.07 10.51 -18.55
N LEU A 45 15.97 9.87 -19.30
CA LEU A 45 16.00 8.41 -19.42
C LEU A 45 16.32 7.73 -18.09
N LEU A 46 17.26 8.29 -17.32
CA LEU A 46 17.58 7.78 -15.99
C LEU A 46 16.37 7.88 -15.04
N GLU A 47 15.69 9.03 -15.02
CA GLU A 47 14.46 9.21 -14.23
C GLU A 47 13.36 8.21 -14.64
N GLN A 48 13.18 7.98 -15.95
CA GLN A 48 12.20 7.01 -16.45
C GLN A 48 12.57 5.57 -16.06
N ILE A 49 13.85 5.21 -16.12
CA ILE A 49 14.34 3.89 -15.72
C ILE A 49 14.14 3.70 -14.21
N GLU A 50 14.50 4.69 -13.41
CA GLU A 50 14.31 4.65 -11.96
C GLU A 50 12.83 4.51 -11.61
N SER A 51 11.96 5.34 -12.19
CA SER A 51 10.52 5.28 -12.01
C SER A 51 9.95 3.90 -12.38
N ARG A 52 10.31 3.36 -13.55
CA ARG A 52 9.84 2.03 -13.99
C ARG A 52 10.38 0.92 -13.11
N THR A 53 11.63 1.01 -12.67
CA THR A 53 12.23 0.07 -11.72
C THR A 53 11.47 0.07 -10.40
N ASN A 54 11.18 1.23 -9.84
CA ASN A 54 10.42 1.36 -8.60
C ASN A 54 8.98 0.82 -8.76
N HIS A 55 8.33 1.07 -9.89
CA HIS A 55 7.03 0.49 -10.20
C HIS A 55 7.07 -1.04 -10.32
N LEU A 56 8.10 -1.61 -10.97
CA LEU A 56 8.27 -3.06 -11.07
C LEU A 56 8.52 -3.69 -9.69
N LEU A 57 9.40 -3.09 -8.89
CA LEU A 57 9.66 -3.53 -7.51
C LEU A 57 8.38 -3.48 -6.68
N SER A 58 7.60 -2.40 -6.78
CA SER A 58 6.32 -2.26 -6.08
C SER A 58 5.29 -3.28 -6.58
N ASN A 59 5.28 -3.59 -7.87
CA ASN A 59 4.37 -4.59 -8.44
C ASN A 59 4.73 -6.03 -8.03
N ILE A 60 6.00 -6.32 -7.78
CA ILE A 60 6.47 -7.62 -7.30
C ILE A 60 6.21 -7.77 -5.79
N THR A 61 6.59 -6.75 -5.01
CA THR A 61 6.52 -6.77 -3.54
C THR A 61 5.12 -6.49 -3.00
N GLY A 62 4.30 -5.74 -3.75
CA GLY A 62 3.03 -5.17 -3.31
C GLY A 62 3.11 -3.71 -2.89
N GLY A 63 4.32 -3.13 -2.85
CA GLY A 63 4.55 -1.71 -2.56
C GLY A 63 3.80 -1.25 -1.33
N ASP A 64 3.05 -0.16 -1.45
CA ASP A 64 2.24 0.41 -0.36
C ASP A 64 0.83 -0.19 -0.23
N SER A 65 0.54 -1.28 -0.94
CA SER A 65 -0.78 -1.90 -0.89
C SER A 65 -0.93 -2.77 0.35
N TYR A 66 -2.10 -2.78 0.96
CA TYR A 66 -2.37 -3.59 2.14
C TYR A 66 -3.73 -4.27 2.05
N CYS A 67 -3.90 -5.30 2.87
CA CYS A 67 -5.16 -6.02 3.00
C CYS A 67 -5.69 -5.84 4.42
N PHE A 68 -7.01 -5.92 4.54
CA PHE A 68 -7.69 -6.03 5.83
C PHE A 68 -8.94 -6.89 5.68
N LEU A 69 -9.40 -7.42 6.80
CA LEU A 69 -10.62 -8.20 6.89
C LEU A 69 -11.79 -7.32 7.31
N MET A 70 -12.97 -7.59 6.76
CA MET A 70 -14.21 -6.97 7.20
C MET A 70 -15.34 -8.00 7.18
N PHE A 71 -16.36 -7.81 8.00
CA PHE A 71 -17.55 -8.67 7.97
C PHE A 71 -18.47 -8.27 6.81
N LEU A 72 -18.93 -9.24 6.03
CA LEU A 72 -19.86 -8.96 4.92
C LEU A 72 -21.29 -8.70 5.42
N GLU A 73 -21.76 -9.48 6.40
CA GLU A 73 -23.19 -9.52 6.79
C GLU A 73 -23.41 -9.85 8.27
N LEU A 74 -22.75 -9.12 9.17
CA LEU A 74 -22.78 -9.41 10.61
C LEU A 74 -24.20 -9.35 11.23
N ASN A 75 -25.06 -8.47 10.73
CA ASN A 75 -26.43 -8.30 11.24
C ASN A 75 -27.44 -9.34 10.73
N ARG A 76 -27.05 -10.24 9.80
CA ARG A 76 -27.91 -11.36 9.37
C ARG A 76 -27.94 -12.52 10.37
N LEU A 77 -27.06 -12.50 11.38
CA LEU A 77 -27.05 -13.46 12.50
C LEU A 77 -28.33 -13.41 13.37
N ARG A 78 -29.23 -12.46 13.12
CA ARG A 78 -30.42 -12.18 13.95
C ARG A 78 -31.59 -13.16 13.80
N LYS A 79 -31.61 -14.04 12.78
CA LYS A 79 -32.86 -14.73 12.39
C LYS A 79 -33.17 -16.07 13.06
N HIS A 80 -32.22 -16.74 13.69
CA HIS A 80 -32.49 -17.99 14.40
C HIS A 80 -31.84 -17.97 15.77
N SER A 81 -32.68 -17.95 16.81
CA SER A 81 -32.31 -17.74 18.21
C SER A 81 -31.46 -18.85 18.84
N ASP A 82 -31.22 -19.97 18.14
CA ASP A 82 -30.54 -21.14 18.72
C ASP A 82 -29.34 -21.64 17.89
N GLU A 83 -29.00 -21.01 16.76
CA GLU A 83 -27.85 -21.43 15.94
C GLU A 83 -26.65 -20.49 16.11
N LEU A 84 -25.45 -21.06 16.33
CA LEU A 84 -24.20 -20.30 16.33
C LEU A 84 -24.12 -19.43 15.07
N GLY A 85 -24.08 -18.11 15.28
CA GLY A 85 -24.00 -17.17 14.18
C GLY A 85 -22.66 -17.31 13.47
N LYS A 86 -22.67 -17.66 12.17
CA LYS A 86 -21.47 -17.69 11.33
C LYS A 86 -21.35 -16.37 10.58
N ALA A 87 -20.33 -15.57 10.89
CA ALA A 87 -20.03 -14.38 10.10
C ALA A 87 -19.01 -14.70 9.02
N THR A 88 -19.31 -14.30 7.78
CA THR A 88 -18.39 -14.41 6.64
C THR A 88 -17.44 -13.23 6.62
N LEU A 89 -16.15 -13.53 6.50
CA LEU A 89 -15.10 -12.54 6.35
C LEU A 89 -14.87 -12.22 4.87
N LEU A 90 -14.70 -10.94 4.57
CA LEU A 90 -14.29 -10.42 3.29
C LEU A 90 -12.87 -9.87 3.42
N LEU A 91 -11.96 -10.38 2.59
CA LEU A 91 -10.64 -9.81 2.42
C LEU A 91 -10.72 -8.68 1.40
N GLN A 92 -10.43 -7.46 1.85
CA GLN A 92 -10.39 -6.27 1.01
C GLN A 92 -8.95 -5.77 0.88
N ARG A 93 -8.54 -5.47 -0.36
CA ARG A 93 -7.26 -4.82 -0.66
C ARG A 93 -7.46 -3.32 -0.85
N LEU A 94 -6.52 -2.54 -0.35
CA LEU A 94 -6.38 -1.11 -0.63
C LEU A 94 -4.96 -0.84 -1.17
N GLY A 95 -4.86 -0.02 -2.21
CA GLY A 95 -3.59 0.30 -2.90
C GLY A 95 -3.58 -0.07 -4.38
N GLN A 96 -2.49 0.27 -5.08
CA GLN A 96 -2.38 0.13 -6.54
C GLN A 96 -1.75 -1.20 -6.99
N TYR A 97 -0.92 -1.82 -6.15
CA TYR A 97 -0.12 -2.98 -6.49
C TYR A 97 -0.77 -4.29 -5.97
N PRO A 98 -0.56 -5.42 -6.66
CA PRO A 98 -1.04 -6.73 -6.20
C PRO A 98 -0.28 -7.17 -4.94
N ILE A 99 -0.90 -7.99 -4.09
CA ILE A 99 -0.24 -8.52 -2.88
C ILE A 99 0.08 -9.99 -3.11
N SER A 100 1.33 -10.38 -2.92
CA SER A 100 1.83 -11.75 -3.09
C SER A 100 2.08 -12.42 -1.75
N GLU A 101 1.92 -13.75 -1.72
CA GLU A 101 2.21 -14.59 -0.54
C GLU A 101 1.47 -14.17 0.73
N LEU A 102 0.18 -13.83 0.57
CA LEU A 102 -0.62 -13.39 1.70
C LEU A 102 -0.96 -14.58 2.62
N SER A 103 -0.59 -14.41 3.88
CA SER A 103 -0.87 -15.31 4.98
C SER A 103 -1.64 -14.54 6.06
N ILE A 104 -2.70 -15.12 6.60
CA ILE A 104 -3.56 -14.47 7.59
C ILE A 104 -3.64 -15.34 8.84
N TRP A 105 -3.41 -14.74 10.00
CA TRP A 105 -3.55 -15.37 11.30
C TRP A 105 -4.57 -14.60 12.14
N ILE A 106 -5.71 -15.22 12.44
CA ILE A 106 -6.81 -14.61 13.19
C ILE A 106 -6.82 -15.20 14.60
N VAL A 107 -6.61 -14.40 15.63
CA VAL A 107 -6.67 -14.82 17.04
C VAL A 107 -7.99 -14.34 17.65
N ASP A 108 -8.80 -15.27 18.16
CA ASP A 108 -9.93 -14.94 19.03
C ASP A 108 -9.39 -14.64 20.43
N ARG A 109 -9.53 -13.39 20.88
CA ARG A 109 -9.02 -12.97 22.18
C ARG A 109 -9.89 -13.49 23.32
N ASP A 110 -11.17 -13.72 23.09
CA ASP A 110 -12.11 -14.09 24.15
C ASP A 110 -12.21 -15.60 24.35
N LEU A 111 -11.52 -16.38 23.50
CA LEU A 111 -11.41 -17.81 23.69
C LEU A 111 -10.51 -18.10 24.90
N GLU A 112 -11.14 -18.47 26.02
CA GLU A 112 -10.46 -18.93 27.23
C GLU A 112 -9.67 -20.21 26.94
N LEU A 113 -8.41 -20.23 27.39
CA LEU A 113 -7.60 -21.43 27.38
C LEU A 113 -7.89 -22.24 28.64
N PRO A 114 -8.03 -23.57 28.56
CA PRO A 114 -8.20 -24.40 29.74
C PRO A 114 -6.99 -24.24 30.68
N GLU A 115 -7.22 -24.32 31.99
CA GLU A 115 -6.13 -24.30 32.97
C GLU A 115 -5.11 -25.42 32.66
N GLY A 116 -3.83 -25.06 32.54
CA GLY A 116 -2.78 -25.98 32.12
C GLY A 116 -2.62 -26.16 30.61
N ALA A 117 -3.27 -25.32 29.80
CA ALA A 117 -3.12 -25.28 28.35
C ALA A 117 -1.64 -25.26 27.92
N GLY A 118 -1.27 -26.24 27.09
CA GLY A 118 0.07 -26.31 26.52
C GLY A 118 0.24 -25.37 25.33
N VAL A 119 1.46 -25.28 24.80
CA VAL A 119 1.77 -24.52 23.57
C VAL A 119 0.87 -24.91 22.39
N GLY A 120 0.47 -26.19 22.31
CA GLY A 120 -0.44 -26.68 21.28
C GLY A 120 -1.87 -26.13 21.38
N ASP A 121 -2.33 -25.74 22.57
CA ASP A 121 -3.67 -25.16 22.77
C ASP A 121 -3.69 -23.67 22.44
N ILE A 122 -2.56 -22.96 22.61
CA ILE A 122 -2.38 -21.59 22.13
C ILE A 122 -2.53 -21.54 20.60
N ALA A 123 -2.00 -22.53 19.89
CA ALA A 123 -2.14 -22.62 18.44
C ALA A 123 -3.61 -22.82 18.00
N LYS A 124 -4.46 -23.44 18.82
CA LYS A 124 -5.90 -23.62 18.54
C LYS A 124 -6.71 -22.32 18.70
N ARG A 125 -6.18 -21.33 19.40
CA ARG A 125 -6.79 -20.00 19.56
C ARG A 125 -6.73 -19.17 18.27
N GLY A 126 -5.78 -19.51 17.40
CA GLY A 126 -5.59 -18.90 16.10
C GLY A 126 -6.19 -19.74 14.97
N LYS A 127 -6.74 -19.07 13.96
CA LYS A 127 -6.99 -19.67 12.65
C LYS A 127 -5.97 -19.12 11.65
N HIS A 128 -5.17 -20.02 11.09
CA HIS A 128 -4.23 -19.71 10.02
C HIS A 128 -4.89 -19.96 8.66
N ILE A 129 -4.76 -19.01 7.75
CA ILE A 129 -5.34 -19.06 6.42
C ILE A 129 -4.29 -18.60 5.42
N GLU A 130 -3.85 -19.54 4.58
CA GLU A 130 -2.99 -19.22 3.44
C GLU A 130 -3.85 -18.84 2.23
N ILE A 131 -3.64 -17.63 1.73
CA ILE A 131 -4.40 -17.10 0.58
C ILE A 131 -3.56 -17.17 -0.70
N GLY A 132 -2.24 -17.05 -0.58
CA GLY A 132 -1.31 -16.99 -1.71
C GLY A 132 -1.34 -15.63 -2.41
N GLY A 133 -1.27 -15.64 -3.74
CA GLY A 133 -1.32 -14.40 -4.54
C GLY A 133 -2.71 -13.77 -4.61
N PHE A 134 -2.80 -12.46 -4.37
CA PHE A 134 -4.03 -11.69 -4.35
C PHE A 134 -3.97 -10.46 -5.27
N ALA A 135 -4.34 -10.67 -6.53
CA ALA A 135 -4.32 -9.64 -7.57
C ALA A 135 -5.66 -8.88 -7.74
N ARG A 136 -6.78 -9.37 -7.17
CA ARG A 136 -8.13 -8.78 -7.34
C ARG A 136 -8.47 -7.81 -6.21
N ARG A 137 -9.46 -6.93 -6.43
CA ARG A 137 -9.89 -5.91 -5.45
C ARG A 137 -10.48 -6.49 -4.16
N ARG A 138 -11.20 -7.61 -4.25
CA ARG A 138 -11.89 -8.27 -3.12
C ARG A 138 -11.87 -9.79 -3.30
N LYS A 139 -11.75 -10.53 -2.20
CA LYS A 139 -11.93 -11.98 -2.15
C LYS A 139 -12.75 -12.32 -0.90
N VAL A 140 -13.86 -13.01 -1.11
CA VAL A 140 -14.62 -13.57 0.01
C VAL A 140 -13.80 -14.71 0.58
N LEU A 141 -13.54 -14.68 1.89
CA LEU A 141 -12.93 -15.81 2.56
C LEU A 141 -14.02 -16.82 2.88
N THR A 142 -13.79 -18.08 2.50
CA THR A 142 -14.72 -19.17 2.78
C THR A 142 -14.73 -19.54 4.27
N GLN A 143 -13.77 -19.02 5.05
CA GLN A 143 -13.73 -19.20 6.49
C GLN A 143 -14.74 -18.29 7.17
N SER A 144 -15.58 -18.91 8.00
CA SER A 144 -16.50 -18.21 8.90
C SER A 144 -15.94 -18.14 10.31
N LEU A 145 -16.18 -17.02 10.97
CA LEU A 145 -16.01 -16.89 12.41
C LEU A 145 -17.34 -17.23 13.08
N THR A 146 -17.25 -18.02 14.14
CA THR A 146 -18.39 -18.44 14.94
C THR A 146 -18.56 -17.47 16.10
N PHE A 147 -19.79 -17.01 16.28
CA PHE A 147 -20.19 -16.18 17.41
C PHE A 147 -21.05 -17.04 18.33
N ASP A 148 -20.64 -17.12 19.59
CA ASP A 148 -21.43 -17.78 20.63
C ASP A 148 -22.67 -16.94 20.92
N ALA A 149 -23.82 -17.59 21.04
CA ALA A 149 -25.10 -16.90 21.24
C ALA A 149 -25.13 -16.09 22.56
N SER A 150 -24.33 -16.49 23.56
CA SER A 150 -24.19 -15.82 24.85
C SER A 150 -23.24 -14.63 24.83
N SER A 151 -22.36 -14.52 23.83
CA SER A 151 -21.39 -13.41 23.79
C SER A 151 -22.04 -12.19 23.17
N ASN A 152 -21.99 -11.06 23.89
CA ASN A 152 -22.37 -9.75 23.35
C ASN A 152 -21.18 -8.99 22.77
N GLU A 153 -19.99 -9.57 22.85
CA GLU A 153 -18.75 -8.91 22.46
C GLU A 153 -17.78 -9.95 21.89
N LYS A 154 -16.99 -9.55 20.89
CA LYS A 154 -15.86 -10.33 20.40
C LYS A 154 -14.71 -9.44 19.96
N CYS A 155 -13.50 -9.76 20.40
CA CYS A 155 -12.26 -9.08 20.05
C CYS A 155 -11.34 -10.02 19.24
N PHE A 156 -10.88 -9.54 18.09
CA PHE A 156 -9.96 -10.28 17.23
C PHE A 156 -8.67 -9.50 17.00
N ASP A 157 -7.55 -10.20 17.19
CA ASP A 157 -6.23 -9.76 16.75
C ASP A 157 -5.88 -10.52 15.46
N ILE A 158 -5.72 -9.77 14.36
CA ILE A 158 -5.51 -10.33 13.02
C ILE A 158 -4.14 -9.88 12.53
N TYR A 159 -3.30 -10.84 12.16
CA TYR A 159 -1.99 -10.60 11.58
C TYR A 159 -2.02 -11.01 10.12
N LEU A 160 -1.77 -10.07 9.22
CA LEU A 160 -1.62 -10.33 7.79
C LEU A 160 -0.15 -10.18 7.43
N SER A 161 0.46 -11.24 6.90
CA SER A 161 1.84 -11.22 6.43
C SER A 161 1.86 -11.37 4.91
N ALA A 162 2.62 -10.52 4.23
CA ALA A 162 2.87 -10.58 2.80
C ALA A 162 4.31 -10.14 2.49
N MET A 163 4.71 -10.18 1.23
CA MET A 163 6.07 -9.79 0.82
C MET A 163 6.45 -8.34 1.18
N ASN A 164 5.47 -7.42 1.23
CA ASN A 164 5.70 -6.02 1.60
C ASN A 164 5.57 -5.73 3.11
N GLY A 165 5.56 -6.77 3.95
CA GLY A 165 5.60 -6.65 5.40
C GLY A 165 4.37 -7.22 6.10
N THR A 166 4.27 -6.91 7.38
CA THR A 166 3.21 -7.40 8.27
C THR A 166 2.26 -6.26 8.64
N ILE A 167 0.98 -6.55 8.58
CA ILE A 167 -0.10 -5.66 8.98
C ILE A 167 -0.78 -6.28 10.20
N HIS A 168 -0.99 -5.48 11.22
CA HIS A 168 -1.77 -5.84 12.40
C HIS A 168 -3.13 -5.17 12.29
N GLN A 169 -4.19 -5.94 12.41
CA GLN A 169 -5.55 -5.45 12.44
C GLN A 169 -6.23 -5.88 13.73
N LYS A 170 -6.77 -4.91 14.45
CA LYS A 170 -7.67 -5.13 15.59
C LYS A 170 -9.10 -4.99 15.10
N ILE A 171 -9.95 -5.99 15.37
CA ILE A 171 -11.39 -5.88 15.13
C ILE A 171 -12.12 -6.10 16.45
N TRP A 172 -12.95 -5.13 16.82
CA TRP A 172 -13.86 -5.22 17.94
C TRP A 172 -15.28 -5.27 17.45
N VAL A 173 -16.03 -6.25 17.91
CA VAL A 173 -17.43 -6.45 17.59
C VAL A 173 -18.24 -6.42 18.87
N GLN A 174 -19.30 -5.61 18.91
CA GLN A 174 -20.16 -5.51 20.10
C GLN A 174 -21.63 -5.46 19.72
N ARG A 175 -22.47 -6.14 20.48
CA ARG A 175 -23.92 -6.19 20.31
C ARG A 175 -24.60 -5.18 21.22
N ILE A 176 -25.21 -4.15 20.64
CA ILE A 176 -25.93 -3.09 21.35
C ILE A 176 -27.35 -3.03 20.79
N GLU A 177 -28.34 -3.12 21.68
CA GLU A 177 -29.77 -3.12 21.31
C GLU A 177 -30.13 -4.15 20.22
N GLY A 178 -29.43 -5.29 20.24
CA GLY A 178 -29.63 -6.38 19.29
C GLY A 178 -29.00 -6.17 17.91
N GLN A 179 -28.27 -5.09 17.67
CA GLN A 179 -27.45 -4.85 16.49
C GLN A 179 -25.98 -5.10 16.79
N TRP A 180 -25.29 -5.76 15.87
CA TRP A 180 -23.83 -5.88 15.93
C TRP A 180 -23.19 -4.65 15.29
N LEU A 181 -22.33 -4.00 16.07
CA LEU A 181 -21.50 -2.87 15.69
C LEU A 181 -20.05 -3.32 15.63
N VAL A 182 -19.26 -2.69 14.77
CA VAL A 182 -17.88 -3.04 14.50
C VAL A 182 -16.98 -1.81 14.59
N ALA A 183 -15.87 -1.96 15.29
CA ALA A 183 -14.70 -1.10 15.18
C ALA A 183 -13.56 -1.91 14.58
N SER A 184 -12.82 -1.35 13.64
CA SER A 184 -11.65 -1.97 13.02
C SER A 184 -10.52 -0.95 12.87
N ARG A 185 -9.35 -1.29 13.41
CA ARG A 185 -8.12 -0.51 13.24
C ARG A 185 -7.06 -1.36 12.55
N VAL A 186 -6.41 -0.81 11.54
CA VAL A 186 -5.36 -1.46 10.75
C VAL A 186 -4.07 -0.65 10.89
N GLU A 187 -3.00 -1.32 11.27
CA GLU A 187 -1.70 -0.74 11.56
C GLU A 187 -0.60 -1.48 10.80
N LYS A 188 0.40 -0.72 10.35
CA LYS A 188 1.63 -1.25 9.75
C LYS A 188 2.80 -0.47 10.32
N ASP A 189 3.76 -1.17 10.92
CA ASP A 189 4.96 -0.55 11.52
C ASP A 189 4.65 0.59 12.52
N GLY A 190 3.54 0.45 13.27
CA GLY A 190 3.07 1.45 14.23
C GLY A 190 2.31 2.64 13.63
N ILE A 191 2.14 2.69 12.31
CA ILE A 191 1.35 3.71 11.62
C ILE A 191 -0.05 3.17 11.38
N VAL A 192 -1.08 3.92 11.82
CA VAL A 192 -2.48 3.60 11.55
C VAL A 192 -2.79 3.89 10.08
N LEU A 193 -3.13 2.85 9.32
CA LEU A 193 -3.48 2.92 7.90
C LEU A 193 -4.99 3.09 7.69
N LEU A 194 -5.80 2.52 8.58
CA LEU A 194 -7.26 2.59 8.54
C LEU A 194 -7.81 2.56 9.95
N ASP A 195 -8.74 3.47 10.24
CA ASP A 195 -9.57 3.44 11.44
C ASP A 195 -11.04 3.56 11.01
N SER A 196 -11.80 2.49 11.17
CA SER A 196 -13.20 2.39 10.75
C SER A 196 -14.03 1.99 11.96
N VAL A 197 -14.88 2.88 12.43
CA VAL A 197 -15.70 2.68 13.61
C VAL A 197 -17.14 3.00 13.26
N ASP A 198 -18.05 2.06 13.50
CA ASP A 198 -19.49 2.32 13.35
C ASP A 198 -19.89 3.53 14.20
N SER A 199 -20.76 4.38 13.67
CA SER A 199 -21.12 5.66 14.31
C SER A 199 -21.70 5.49 15.72
N SER A 200 -22.36 4.36 15.96
CA SER A 200 -23.01 4.04 17.23
C SER A 200 -22.13 3.19 18.16
N PHE A 201 -20.89 2.90 17.77
CA PHE A 201 -19.96 2.12 18.58
C PHE A 201 -19.56 2.90 19.84
N PRO A 202 -19.47 2.27 21.03
CA PRO A 202 -19.09 2.97 22.26
C PRO A 202 -17.73 3.62 22.16
N ARG A 203 -17.65 4.85 22.66
CA ARG A 203 -16.44 5.68 22.67
C ARG A 203 -16.16 6.15 24.09
N THR A 204 -14.89 6.43 24.33
CA THR A 204 -14.40 7.13 25.52
C THR A 204 -14.90 8.58 25.55
N ASP A 205 -14.69 9.27 26.67
CA ASP A 205 -15.03 10.69 26.82
C ASP A 205 -14.32 11.58 25.79
N ASP A 206 -13.14 11.16 25.32
CA ASP A 206 -12.36 11.83 24.27
C ASP A 206 -12.87 11.54 22.85
N GLY A 207 -13.88 10.68 22.70
CA GLY A 207 -14.46 10.29 21.41
C GLY A 207 -13.71 9.15 20.70
N ASP A 208 -12.66 8.61 21.31
CA ASP A 208 -11.89 7.49 20.79
C ASP A 208 -12.45 6.14 21.22
N VAL A 209 -12.20 5.09 20.42
CA VAL A 209 -12.47 3.71 20.84
C VAL A 209 -11.38 3.29 21.84
N ALA A 210 -11.78 2.77 23.00
CA ALA A 210 -10.87 2.22 24.00
C ALA A 210 -10.32 0.88 23.50
N TRP A 211 -9.37 0.93 22.57
CA TRP A 211 -8.64 -0.25 22.14
C TRP A 211 -7.86 -0.82 23.32
N TRP A 212 -8.01 -2.12 23.55
CA TRP A 212 -7.26 -2.87 24.56
C TRP A 212 -5.74 -2.86 24.31
#